data_AF-A0A833N6C9-F1
#
_entry.id   AF-A0A833N6C9-F1
#
_cell.length_a   1.000
_cell.length_b   1.000
_cell.length_c   1.000
_cell.angle_alpha   90.00
_cell.angle_beta   90.00
_cell.angle_gamma   90.00
#
_symmetry.space_group_name_H-M   'P 1'
#
loop_
_entity.id
_entity.type
_entity.pdbx_description
1 polymer ?
#
loop_
_entity_poly.entity_id
_entity_poly.type
_entity_poly.pdbx_seq_one_letter_code
_entity_poly.pdbx_strand_id
1 'polypeptide(L)'
;MNKEISKLTGIRFIPRLNMWEARISIDGRQTSKTFSSKDDAIEWRERLKNPIVINTTKCSNLFKDWLKNPFGNYSPQTIYIYEQNVRLYINPVFGELNPKEIDDNSILSFALKLAETPTQQGNKRSLKTVRNIIGTLSTFFEWCCFKDFIHKNPVKEPKVTQNICRLFKRERMDSKFTTNIKKKALNIEEAKKLIVQAYARGFQTGLIVEFLIYTGLRIGEIAALTWGDLQYMEINQLGEGSQFISVNKTMNHRTRQIQESAKCGSNGFVEVSPAIAAKLLQWNQKAHELGYEIVKTASIFPMVAKNPNEFSKVITSLAKKAGIKHTSAHSLRHTTITFLASAGHSMQVVQKIARHKTSDMTTAYFDATQLPIAGVTSSIDRFLA
;
A
#
# COMPACT_ATOMS: atom_id res chain seq x y z
N MET A 1 42.22 -15.71 15.40
CA MET A 1 41.45 -14.68 16.13
C MET A 1 40.10 -15.25 16.52
N ASN A 2 40.00 -15.81 17.73
CA ASN A 2 38.78 -16.37 18.28
C ASN A 2 37.77 -15.25 18.57
N LYS A 3 36.61 -15.29 17.91
CA LYS A 3 35.45 -14.50 18.30
C LYS A 3 34.85 -15.14 19.55
N GLU A 4 35.15 -14.58 20.71
CA GLU A 4 34.31 -14.75 21.90
C GLU A 4 32.93 -14.14 21.60
N ILE A 5 32.04 -14.95 21.02
CA ILE A 5 30.62 -14.67 21.06
C ILE A 5 30.23 -14.87 22.52
N SER A 6 30.01 -13.78 23.25
CA SER A 6 29.41 -13.84 24.57
C SER A 6 28.14 -14.70 24.50
N LYS A 7 28.23 -15.93 25.01
CA LYS A 7 27.08 -16.83 25.14
C LYS A 7 26.20 -16.23 26.24
N LEU A 8 25.35 -15.29 25.87
CA LEU A 8 24.26 -14.83 26.72
C LEU A 8 23.36 -16.04 27.00
N THR A 9 23.44 -16.56 28.22
CA THR A 9 22.74 -17.76 28.67
C THR A 9 21.25 -17.61 28.35
N GLY A 10 20.59 -18.61 27.75
CA GLY A 10 19.15 -18.55 27.49
C GLY A 10 18.70 -17.71 26.28
N ILE A 11 19.59 -17.16 25.46
CA ILE A 11 19.22 -16.55 24.16
C ILE A 11 19.88 -17.33 23.04
N ARG A 12 19.10 -17.79 22.05
CA ARG A 12 19.62 -18.54 20.90
C ARG A 12 18.93 -18.17 19.60
N PHE A 13 19.67 -18.17 18.51
CA PHE A 13 19.10 -18.01 17.17
C PHE A 13 18.57 -19.36 16.65
N ILE A 14 17.41 -19.35 15.99
CA ILE A 14 16.77 -20.51 15.36
C ILE A 14 16.81 -20.32 13.84
N PRO A 15 17.77 -20.91 13.13
CA PRO A 15 17.97 -20.70 11.69
C PRO A 15 16.75 -21.06 10.83
N ARG A 16 16.08 -22.18 11.14
CA ARG A 16 14.90 -22.65 10.40
C ARG A 16 13.69 -21.69 10.43
N LEU A 17 13.62 -20.82 11.44
CA LEU A 17 12.53 -19.84 11.60
C LEU A 17 12.99 -18.41 11.31
N ASN A 18 14.30 -18.20 11.14
CA ASN A 18 14.92 -16.88 11.08
C ASN A 18 14.52 -15.97 12.27
N MET A 19 14.52 -16.53 13.48
CA MET A 19 14.08 -15.88 14.73
C MET A 19 15.03 -16.16 15.90
N TRP A 20 15.05 -15.29 16.90
CA TRP A 20 15.73 -15.43 18.17
C TRP A 20 14.79 -15.97 19.25
N GLU A 21 15.17 -17.02 19.98
CA GLU A 21 14.45 -17.51 21.15
C GLU A 21 15.13 -17.04 22.44
N ALA A 22 14.33 -16.48 23.34
CA ALA A 22 14.72 -16.21 24.72
C ALA A 22 14.08 -17.23 25.66
N ARG A 23 14.84 -17.68 26.65
CA ARG A 23 14.46 -18.66 27.69
C ARG A 23 14.81 -18.12 29.06
N ILE A 24 13.89 -18.27 30.00
CA ILE A 24 14.10 -17.92 31.40
C ILE A 24 13.36 -18.89 32.32
N SER A 25 13.96 -19.17 33.48
CA SER A 25 13.35 -19.94 34.56
C SER A 25 13.00 -18.97 35.68
N ILE A 26 11.72 -18.85 36.02
CA ILE A 26 11.22 -18.04 37.14
C ILE A 26 10.38 -18.98 38.01
N ASP A 27 10.64 -19.00 39.31
CA ASP A 27 9.91 -19.81 40.30
C ASP A 27 9.76 -21.30 39.88
N GLY A 28 10.82 -21.88 39.32
CA GLY A 28 10.86 -23.28 38.88
C GLY A 28 10.11 -23.58 37.57
N ARG A 29 9.47 -22.59 36.93
CA ARG A 29 8.81 -22.74 35.62
C ARG A 29 9.66 -22.14 34.51
N GLN A 30 9.94 -22.94 33.47
CA GLN A 30 10.61 -22.44 32.27
C GLN A 30 9.60 -21.81 31.31
N THR A 31 9.90 -20.59 30.88
CA THR A 31 9.16 -19.88 29.84
C THR A 31 10.09 -19.55 28.68
N SER A 32 9.57 -19.65 27.46
CA SER A 32 10.32 -19.23 26.26
C SER A 32 9.44 -18.50 25.26
N LYS A 33 10.07 -17.60 24.50
CA LYS A 33 9.40 -16.81 23.45
C LYS A 33 10.39 -16.52 22.31
N THR A 34 9.86 -16.41 21.10
CA THR A 34 10.66 -16.13 19.89
C THR A 34 10.41 -14.72 19.34
N PHE A 35 11.45 -14.09 18.80
CA PHE A 35 11.53 -12.71 18.35
C PHE A 35 12.23 -12.61 17.00
N SER A 36 11.94 -11.57 16.21
CA SER A 36 12.67 -11.31 14.97
C SER A 36 14.02 -10.62 15.21
N SER A 37 14.16 -9.87 16.30
CA SER A 37 15.39 -9.18 16.69
C SER A 37 16.06 -9.85 17.89
N LYS A 38 17.41 -9.82 17.93
CA LYS A 38 18.20 -10.25 19.08
C LYS A 38 17.94 -9.35 20.30
N ASP A 39 17.80 -8.05 20.06
CA ASP A 39 17.65 -7.07 21.14
C ASP A 39 16.30 -7.22 21.83
N ASP A 40 15.23 -7.53 21.10
CA ASP A 40 13.90 -7.81 21.67
C ASP A 40 13.94 -9.06 22.56
N ALA A 41 14.70 -10.09 22.15
CA ALA A 41 14.87 -11.31 22.92
C ALA A 41 15.65 -11.05 24.23
N ILE A 42 16.64 -10.15 24.18
CA ILE A 42 17.39 -9.70 25.36
C ILE A 42 16.48 -8.90 26.28
N GLU A 43 15.77 -7.90 25.75
CA GLU A 43 14.91 -7.00 26.52
C GLU A 43 13.78 -7.77 27.22
N TRP A 44 13.13 -8.72 26.51
CA TRP A 44 12.10 -9.57 27.10
C TRP A 44 12.62 -10.39 28.29
N ARG A 45 13.84 -10.92 28.18
CA ARG A 45 14.45 -11.75 29.22
C ARG A 45 14.88 -10.94 30.44
N GLU A 46 15.54 -9.80 30.24
CA GLU A 46 15.97 -8.93 31.33
C GLU A 46 14.77 -8.34 32.10
N ARG A 47 13.66 -8.09 31.40
CA ARG A 47 12.42 -7.61 32.00
C ARG A 47 11.70 -8.64 32.86
N LEU A 48 11.81 -9.93 32.52
CA LEU A 48 11.29 -11.01 33.35
C LEU A 48 12.14 -11.25 34.60
N LYS A 49 13.46 -10.97 34.55
CA LYS A 49 14.32 -10.97 35.75
C LYS A 49 14.01 -9.79 36.69
N ASN A 50 13.76 -8.62 36.12
CA ASN A 50 13.53 -7.37 36.85
C ASN A 50 12.13 -6.84 36.52
N PRO A 51 11.06 -7.35 37.17
CA PRO A 51 9.72 -6.85 36.94
C PRO A 51 9.64 -5.37 37.33
N ILE A 52 9.46 -4.51 36.33
CA ILE A 52 9.31 -3.07 36.51
C ILE A 52 8.05 -2.81 37.33
N VAL A 53 8.20 -2.12 38.47
CA VAL A 53 7.07 -1.55 39.22
C VAL A 53 6.33 -0.60 38.28
N ILE A 54 5.08 -0.94 37.96
CA ILE A 54 4.24 -0.20 37.00
C ILE A 54 3.89 1.15 37.63
N ASN A 55 4.73 2.16 37.39
CA ASN A 55 4.35 3.53 37.64
C ASN A 55 3.23 3.92 36.68
N THR A 56 2.22 4.59 37.23
CA THR A 56 1.09 5.33 36.65
C THR A 56 1.49 6.17 35.43
N THR A 57 1.79 5.51 34.31
CA THR A 57 2.28 6.18 33.11
C THR A 57 1.11 6.50 32.19
N LYS A 58 0.94 7.79 31.90
CA LYS A 58 -0.08 8.30 30.98
C LYS A 58 0.16 7.78 29.56
N CYS A 59 -0.92 7.51 28.83
CA CYS A 59 -0.88 7.09 27.43
C CYS A 59 -0.10 8.07 26.54
N SER A 60 -0.09 9.37 26.83
CA SER A 60 0.66 10.38 26.08
C SER A 60 2.17 10.11 26.05
N ASN A 61 2.74 9.61 27.13
CA ASN A 61 4.14 9.18 27.19
C ASN A 61 4.32 7.84 26.46
N LEU A 62 3.42 6.89 26.70
CA LEU A 62 3.47 5.58 26.07
C LEU A 62 3.31 5.65 24.54
N PHE A 63 2.54 6.58 24.00
CA PHE A 63 2.43 6.81 22.56
C PHE A 63 3.78 7.24 21.97
N LYS A 64 4.53 8.12 22.66
CA LYS A 64 5.85 8.57 22.19
C LYS A 64 6.83 7.40 22.16
N ASP A 65 6.82 6.56 23.18
CA ASP A 65 7.70 5.39 23.27
C ASP A 65 7.32 4.33 22.24
N TRP A 66 6.02 4.07 22.09
CA TRP A 66 5.50 3.17 21.08
C TRP A 66 5.83 3.64 19.66
N LEU A 67 5.76 4.93 19.34
CA LEU A 67 6.07 5.43 18.00
C LEU A 67 7.56 5.32 17.65
N LYS A 68 8.45 5.32 18.65
CA LYS A 68 9.89 5.07 18.45
C LYS A 68 10.19 3.61 18.14
N ASN A 69 9.46 2.69 18.77
CA ASN A 69 9.62 1.26 18.56
C ASN A 69 8.27 0.53 18.59
N PRO A 70 7.45 0.66 17.53
CA PRO A 70 6.23 -0.10 17.42
C PRO A 70 6.65 -1.49 16.97
N PHE A 71 6.49 -2.47 17.85
CA PHE A 71 6.88 -3.88 17.65
C PHE A 71 6.77 -4.32 16.16
N GLY A 72 7.92 -4.54 15.51
CA GLY A 72 8.03 -4.96 14.11
C GLY A 72 8.65 -3.93 13.15
N ASN A 73 9.06 -4.38 11.97
CA ASN A 73 9.63 -3.52 10.94
C ASN A 73 8.52 -2.89 10.08
N TYR A 74 8.07 -1.70 10.47
CA TYR A 74 7.10 -0.93 9.70
C TYR A 74 7.76 -0.01 8.69
N SER A 75 7.11 0.15 7.53
CA SER A 75 7.55 1.14 6.54
C SER A 75 7.48 2.58 7.12
N PRO A 76 8.34 3.51 6.67
CA PRO A 76 8.29 4.91 7.12
C PRO A 76 6.90 5.55 6.94
N GLN A 77 6.19 5.17 5.88
CA GLN A 77 4.83 5.63 5.63
C GLN A 77 3.83 5.17 6.70
N THR A 78 3.97 3.93 7.20
CA THR A 78 3.10 3.39 8.24
C THR A 78 3.33 4.11 9.56
N ILE A 79 4.59 4.31 9.96
CA ILE A 79 4.96 5.08 11.16
C ILE A 79 4.38 6.48 11.08
N TYR A 80 4.56 7.16 9.95
CA TYR A 80 3.99 8.49 9.74
C TYR A 80 2.45 8.51 9.91
N ILE A 81 1.74 7.50 9.38
CA ILE A 81 0.28 7.40 9.56
C ILE A 81 -0.07 7.21 11.05
N TYR A 82 0.69 6.40 11.77
CA TYR A 82 0.49 6.22 13.21
C TYR A 82 0.70 7.52 13.97
N GLU A 83 1.79 8.25 13.71
CA GLU A 83 2.05 9.57 14.30
C GLU A 83 0.90 10.55 14.05
N GLN A 84 0.38 10.62 12.82
CA GLN A 84 -0.75 11.49 12.50
C GLN A 84 -2.02 11.07 13.23
N ASN A 85 -2.32 9.77 13.26
CA ASN A 85 -3.51 9.26 13.95
C ASN A 85 -3.43 9.53 15.46
N VAL A 86 -2.24 9.32 16.05
CA VAL A 86 -1.97 9.64 17.46
C VAL A 86 -2.17 11.12 17.71
N ARG A 87 -1.46 11.98 16.97
CA ARG A 87 -1.49 13.43 17.19
C ARG A 87 -2.87 14.05 17.00
N LEU A 88 -3.58 13.67 15.94
CA LEU A 88 -4.84 14.33 15.54
C LEU A 88 -6.08 13.76 16.22
N TYR A 89 -6.07 12.47 16.59
CA TYR A 89 -7.31 11.78 16.99
C TYR A 89 -7.19 11.05 18.32
N ILE A 90 -6.13 10.27 18.53
CA ILE A 90 -6.06 9.36 19.68
C ILE A 90 -5.57 10.09 20.93
N ASN A 91 -4.45 10.81 20.85
CA ASN A 91 -3.85 11.50 22.00
C ASN A 91 -4.79 12.56 22.62
N PRO A 92 -5.55 13.36 21.85
CA PRO A 92 -6.52 14.30 22.43
C PRO A 92 -7.62 13.66 23.29
N VAL A 93 -7.89 12.36 23.12
CA VAL A 93 -8.96 11.64 23.83
C VAL A 93 -8.39 10.78 24.95
N PHE A 94 -7.34 10.03 24.67
CA PHE A 94 -6.81 9.01 25.57
C PHE A 94 -5.47 9.38 26.22
N GLY A 95 -4.83 10.47 25.79
CA GLY A 95 -3.46 10.78 26.18
C GLY A 95 -3.25 10.96 27.69
N GLU A 96 -4.22 11.54 28.39
CA GLU A 96 -4.11 11.78 29.84
C GLU A 96 -4.48 10.56 30.70
N LEU A 97 -5.06 9.52 30.08
CA LEU A 97 -5.50 8.31 30.77
C LEU A 97 -4.36 7.32 30.93
N ASN A 98 -4.49 6.43 31.91
CA ASN A 98 -3.72 5.20 31.97
C ASN A 98 -4.31 4.17 30.98
N PRO A 99 -3.49 3.31 30.34
CA PRO A 99 -4.01 2.24 29.48
C PRO A 99 -5.08 1.35 30.14
N LYS A 100 -5.00 1.13 31.46
CA LYS A 100 -5.96 0.30 32.21
C LYS A 100 -7.32 0.97 32.39
N GLU A 101 -7.40 2.29 32.27
CA GLU A 101 -8.64 3.06 32.40
C GLU A 101 -9.45 3.09 31.11
N ILE A 102 -8.86 2.67 29.99
CA ILE A 102 -9.51 2.70 28.68
C ILE A 102 -10.32 1.42 28.49
N ASP A 103 -11.63 1.54 28.63
CA ASP A 103 -12.59 0.45 28.50
C ASP A 103 -13.24 0.35 27.11
N ASP A 104 -14.02 -0.71 26.91
CA ASP A 104 -14.76 -0.97 25.67
C ASP A 104 -15.69 0.19 25.28
N ASN A 105 -16.36 0.81 26.26
CA ASN A 105 -17.33 1.87 26.01
C ASN A 105 -16.64 3.17 25.54
N SER A 106 -15.48 3.48 26.10
CA SER A 106 -14.66 4.63 25.71
C SER A 106 -14.18 4.50 24.25
N ILE A 107 -13.76 3.30 23.84
CA ILE A 107 -13.35 3.01 22.46
C ILE A 107 -14.54 3.11 21.48
N LEU A 108 -15.70 2.57 21.86
CA LEU A 108 -16.91 2.66 21.03
C LEU A 108 -17.40 4.10 20.88
N SER A 109 -17.42 4.86 21.97
CA SER A 109 -17.77 6.29 21.96
C SER A 109 -16.80 7.10 21.10
N PHE A 110 -15.50 6.78 21.18
CA PHE A 110 -14.49 7.38 20.31
C PHE A 110 -14.72 7.06 18.83
N ALA A 111 -15.05 5.82 18.48
CA ALA A 111 -15.35 5.42 17.11
C ALA A 111 -16.58 6.15 16.54
N LEU A 112 -17.65 6.29 17.35
CA LEU A 112 -18.84 7.06 16.99
C LEU A 112 -18.52 8.53 16.78
N LYS A 113 -17.83 9.16 17.73
CA LYS A 113 -17.38 10.56 17.62
C LYS A 113 -16.57 10.79 16.36
N LEU A 114 -15.66 9.88 16.00
CA LEU A 114 -14.86 9.98 14.78
C LEU A 114 -15.70 9.93 13.49
N ALA A 115 -16.77 9.13 13.48
CA ALA A 115 -17.66 9.00 12.32
C ALA A 115 -18.57 10.24 12.18
N GLU A 116 -19.06 10.77 13.29
CA GLU A 116 -19.98 11.91 13.33
C GLU A 116 -19.29 13.27 13.16
N THR A 117 -18.06 13.42 13.66
CA THR A 117 -17.33 14.69 13.59
C THR A 117 -17.01 15.02 12.12
N PRO A 118 -17.48 16.17 11.60
CA PRO A 118 -17.17 16.59 10.24
C PRO A 118 -15.66 16.76 10.03
N THR A 119 -15.22 16.41 8.82
CA THR A 119 -13.87 16.73 8.35
C THR A 119 -13.73 18.25 8.13
N GLN A 120 -12.50 18.75 7.94
CA GLN A 120 -12.25 20.15 7.59
C GLN A 120 -13.01 20.62 6.33
N GLN A 121 -13.47 19.68 5.50
CA GLN A 121 -14.27 19.93 4.30
C GLN A 121 -15.79 19.87 4.56
N GLY A 122 -16.23 19.81 5.82
CA GLY A 122 -17.65 19.74 6.23
C GLY A 122 -18.30 18.37 6.06
N ASN A 123 -17.65 17.42 5.40
CA ASN A 123 -18.19 16.08 5.13
C ASN A 123 -17.94 15.12 6.31
N LYS A 124 -18.84 14.15 6.51
CA LYS A 124 -18.63 13.02 7.43
C LYS A 124 -17.36 12.25 7.07
N ARG A 125 -16.67 11.74 8.09
CA ARG A 125 -15.44 10.96 7.91
C ARG A 125 -15.77 9.59 7.32
N SER A 126 -14.99 9.15 6.33
CA SER A 126 -15.20 7.81 5.77
C SER A 126 -14.97 6.71 6.82
N LEU A 127 -15.82 5.68 6.80
CA LEU A 127 -15.69 4.51 7.70
C LEU A 127 -14.36 3.79 7.57
N LYS A 128 -13.77 3.82 6.36
CA LYS A 128 -12.44 3.25 6.14
C LYS A 128 -11.40 4.03 6.94
N THR A 129 -11.50 5.36 6.99
CA THR A 129 -10.63 6.20 7.81
C THR A 129 -10.84 5.94 9.29
N VAL A 130 -12.09 5.85 9.76
CA VAL A 130 -12.40 5.49 11.17
C VAL A 130 -11.77 4.14 11.53
N ARG A 131 -11.99 3.11 10.70
CA ARG A 131 -11.39 1.78 10.89
C ARG A 131 -9.87 1.82 10.95
N ASN A 132 -9.23 2.63 10.10
CA ASN A 132 -7.77 2.75 10.10
C ASN A 132 -7.25 3.42 11.39
N ILE A 133 -7.95 4.44 11.92
CA ILE A 133 -7.58 5.10 13.19
C ILE A 133 -7.74 4.12 14.36
N ILE A 134 -8.85 3.39 14.42
CA ILE A 134 -9.04 2.33 15.43
C ILE A 134 -7.99 1.22 15.28
N GLY A 135 -7.59 0.88 14.05
CA GLY A 135 -6.50 -0.06 13.79
C GLY A 135 -5.18 0.40 14.41
N THR A 136 -4.83 1.69 14.29
CA THR A 136 -3.66 2.28 14.96
C THR A 136 -3.76 2.16 16.50
N LEU A 137 -4.94 2.41 17.07
CA LEU A 137 -5.17 2.23 18.50
C LEU A 137 -4.99 0.76 18.92
N SER A 138 -5.48 -0.19 18.11
CA SER A 138 -5.27 -1.62 18.35
C SER A 138 -3.79 -1.99 18.36
N THR A 139 -2.99 -1.49 17.41
CA THR A 139 -1.55 -1.80 17.36
C THR A 139 -0.78 -1.20 18.54
N PHE A 140 -1.22 -0.05 19.06
CA PHE A 140 -0.71 0.50 20.30
C PHE A 140 -1.02 -0.41 21.50
N PHE A 141 -2.26 -0.86 21.64
CA PHE A 141 -2.62 -1.73 22.75
C PHE A 141 -1.98 -3.13 22.67
N GLU A 142 -1.73 -3.65 21.47
CA GLU A 142 -0.90 -4.85 21.30
C GLU A 142 0.51 -4.64 21.87
N TRP A 143 1.12 -3.49 21.63
CA TRP A 143 2.40 -3.12 22.21
C TRP A 143 2.29 -2.93 23.73
N CYS A 144 1.21 -2.35 24.25
CA CYS A 144 0.97 -2.27 25.69
C CYS A 144 0.86 -3.65 26.34
N CYS A 145 0.19 -4.62 25.70
CA CYS A 145 0.16 -6.00 26.17
C CYS A 145 1.56 -6.61 26.16
N PHE A 146 2.32 -6.38 25.10
CA PHE A 146 3.69 -6.88 25.00
C PHE A 146 4.62 -6.32 26.08
N LYS A 147 4.42 -5.05 26.45
CA LYS A 147 5.12 -4.35 27.54
C LYS A 147 4.41 -4.50 28.90
N ASP A 148 3.51 -5.48 29.04
CA ASP A 148 2.67 -5.80 30.23
C ASP A 148 2.05 -4.60 30.97
N PHE A 149 1.78 -3.49 30.27
CA PHE A 149 1.00 -2.38 30.83
C PHE A 149 -0.46 -2.80 31.05
N ILE A 150 -0.96 -3.71 30.20
CA ILE A 150 -2.29 -4.33 30.26
C ILE A 150 -2.18 -5.81 29.86
N HIS A 151 -3.18 -6.62 30.19
CA HIS A 151 -3.15 -8.06 29.90
C HIS A 151 -3.89 -8.45 28.60
N LYS A 152 -4.85 -7.63 28.17
CA LYS A 152 -5.63 -7.86 26.94
C LYS A 152 -5.78 -6.57 26.16
N ASN A 153 -5.90 -6.69 24.84
CA ASN A 153 -6.15 -5.53 23.99
C ASN A 153 -7.66 -5.23 23.97
N PRO A 154 -8.11 -4.10 24.54
CA PRO A 154 -9.54 -3.77 24.63
C PRO A 154 -10.19 -3.57 23.25
N VAL A 155 -9.42 -3.16 22.22
CA VAL A 155 -9.94 -3.00 20.85
C VAL A 155 -10.31 -4.34 20.21
N LYS A 156 -9.69 -5.44 20.65
CA LYS A 156 -9.93 -6.79 20.14
C LYS A 156 -11.03 -7.55 20.87
N GLU A 157 -11.64 -6.94 21.89
CA GLU A 157 -12.74 -7.57 22.60
C GLU A 157 -13.92 -7.88 21.67
N PRO A 158 -14.60 -9.03 21.84
CA PRO A 158 -15.77 -9.38 21.03
C PRO A 158 -16.81 -8.26 21.00
N LYS A 159 -17.07 -7.62 22.14
CA LYS A 159 -18.01 -6.49 22.26
C LYS A 159 -17.60 -5.33 21.35
N VAL A 160 -16.33 -4.91 21.38
CA VAL A 160 -15.84 -3.79 20.58
C VAL A 160 -15.83 -4.14 19.09
N THR A 161 -15.24 -5.27 18.72
CA THR A 161 -15.12 -5.71 17.33
C THR A 161 -16.48 -5.90 16.65
N GLN A 162 -17.46 -6.51 17.34
CA GLN A 162 -18.81 -6.71 16.81
C GLN A 162 -19.56 -5.38 16.63
N ASN A 163 -19.51 -4.48 17.60
CA ASN A 163 -20.21 -3.20 17.52
C ASN A 163 -19.61 -2.27 16.47
N ILE A 164 -18.28 -2.22 16.35
CA ILE A 164 -17.60 -1.51 15.27
C ILE A 164 -17.99 -2.09 13.91
N CYS A 165 -18.08 -3.42 13.77
CA CYS A 165 -18.57 -4.05 12.56
C CYS A 165 -20.03 -3.69 12.24
N ARG A 166 -20.91 -3.63 13.25
CA ARG A 166 -22.32 -3.21 13.09
C ARG A 166 -22.45 -1.76 12.65
N LEU A 167 -21.72 -0.85 13.29
CA LEU A 167 -21.62 0.56 12.88
C LEU A 167 -21.25 0.65 11.40
N PHE A 168 -20.23 -0.12 10.99
CA PHE A 168 -19.77 -0.13 9.60
C PHE A 168 -20.72 -0.83 8.62
N LYS A 169 -21.60 -1.72 9.08
CA LYS A 169 -22.58 -2.42 8.24
C LYS A 169 -23.81 -1.54 8.00
N ARG A 170 -24.31 -0.85 9.04
CA ARG A 170 -25.46 0.07 8.96
C ARG A 170 -25.22 1.18 7.94
N GLU A 171 -24.12 1.93 8.10
CA GLU A 171 -23.82 3.01 7.17
C GLU A 171 -23.53 2.54 5.73
N ARG A 172 -23.03 1.31 5.53
CA ARG A 172 -22.84 0.74 4.19
C ARG A 172 -24.16 0.48 3.46
N MET A 173 -25.20 0.13 4.20
CA MET A 173 -26.55 -0.02 3.64
C MET A 173 -27.08 1.35 3.21
N ASP A 174 -26.93 2.35 4.08
CA ASP A 174 -27.35 3.74 3.83
C ASP A 174 -26.57 4.37 2.66
N SER A 175 -25.27 4.06 2.53
CA SER A 175 -24.41 4.57 1.45
C SER A 175 -24.65 3.87 0.10
N LYS A 176 -25.04 2.58 0.11
CA LYS A 176 -25.40 1.84 -1.12
C LYS A 176 -26.61 2.44 -1.81
N PHE A 177 -27.54 3.01 -1.05
CA PHE A 177 -28.71 3.71 -1.58
C PHE A 177 -28.38 5.09 -2.20
N THR A 178 -27.25 5.71 -1.83
CA THR A 178 -26.95 7.11 -2.20
C THR A 178 -25.80 7.28 -3.18
N THR A 179 -24.80 6.38 -3.24
CA THR A 179 -23.65 6.57 -4.17
C THR A 179 -23.02 5.25 -4.62
N ASN A 180 -23.43 4.76 -5.79
CA ASN A 180 -22.71 3.70 -6.51
C ASN A 180 -21.58 4.28 -7.38
N ILE A 181 -20.93 5.37 -6.94
CA ILE A 181 -19.81 5.99 -7.64
C ILE A 181 -18.52 5.29 -7.18
N LYS A 182 -18.39 4.00 -7.53
CA LYS A 182 -17.06 3.37 -7.50
C LYS A 182 -16.18 4.12 -8.50
N LYS A 183 -14.92 4.40 -8.15
CA LYS A 183 -13.91 4.94 -9.09
C LYS A 183 -13.82 3.98 -10.27
N LYS A 184 -14.55 4.27 -11.34
CA LYS A 184 -14.69 3.38 -12.50
C LYS A 184 -13.41 3.46 -13.32
N ALA A 185 -12.99 2.34 -13.90
CA ALA A 185 -12.08 2.35 -15.03
C ALA A 185 -12.65 3.27 -16.13
N LEU A 186 -11.77 3.95 -16.86
CA LEU A 186 -12.19 4.74 -18.00
C LEU A 186 -12.76 3.81 -19.07
N ASN A 187 -13.80 4.24 -19.77
CA ASN A 187 -14.15 3.59 -21.04
C ASN A 187 -13.15 4.01 -22.15
N ILE A 188 -13.22 3.35 -23.30
CA ILE A 188 -12.32 3.58 -24.44
C ILE A 188 -12.33 5.05 -24.88
N GLU A 189 -13.52 5.67 -24.97
CA GLU A 189 -13.66 7.05 -25.41
C GLU A 189 -13.15 8.06 -24.38
N GLU A 190 -13.38 7.80 -23.09
CA GLU A 190 -12.81 8.60 -21.99
C GLU A 190 -11.27 8.51 -21.98
N ALA A 191 -10.71 7.31 -22.15
CA ALA A 191 -9.26 7.13 -22.22
C ALA A 191 -8.65 7.89 -23.40
N LYS A 192 -9.25 7.80 -24.61
CA LYS A 192 -8.84 8.58 -25.79
C LYS A 192 -8.91 10.08 -25.53
N LYS A 193 -10.03 10.58 -24.99
CA LYS A 193 -10.19 12.01 -24.67
C LYS A 193 -9.13 12.49 -23.68
N LEU A 194 -8.84 11.69 -22.65
CA LEU A 194 -7.80 12.03 -21.67
C LEU A 194 -6.42 12.09 -22.30
N ILE A 195 -6.07 11.12 -23.16
CA ILE A 195 -4.79 11.10 -23.90
C ILE A 195 -4.67 12.35 -24.79
N VAL A 196 -5.71 12.67 -25.57
CA VAL A 196 -5.73 13.87 -26.43
C VAL A 196 -5.53 15.14 -25.59
N GLN A 197 -6.26 15.30 -24.49
CA GLN A 197 -6.13 16.45 -23.59
C GLN A 197 -4.74 16.54 -22.94
N ALA A 198 -4.13 15.40 -22.62
CA ALA A 198 -2.78 15.35 -22.07
C ALA A 198 -1.73 15.77 -23.11
N TYR A 199 -1.86 15.33 -24.36
CA TYR A 199 -0.98 15.75 -25.45
C TYR A 199 -1.15 17.22 -25.83
N ALA A 200 -2.37 17.77 -25.74
CA ALA A 200 -2.63 19.19 -25.94
C ALA A 200 -1.89 20.08 -24.91
N ARG A 201 -1.56 19.55 -23.73
CA ARG A 201 -0.72 20.24 -22.74
C ARG A 201 0.78 20.15 -23.08
N GLY A 202 1.19 19.15 -23.85
CA GLY A 202 2.57 18.96 -24.28
C GLY A 202 2.97 17.49 -24.33
N PHE A 203 3.95 17.17 -25.18
CA PHE A 203 4.38 15.81 -25.49
C PHE A 203 4.76 14.99 -24.24
N GLN A 204 5.53 15.58 -23.31
CA GLN A 204 5.92 14.91 -22.07
C GLN A 204 4.70 14.50 -21.23
N THR A 205 3.72 15.39 -21.06
CA THR A 205 2.52 15.10 -20.28
C THR A 205 1.67 14.02 -20.96
N GLY A 206 1.46 14.16 -22.28
CA GLY A 206 0.74 13.18 -23.09
C GLY A 206 1.32 11.78 -22.96
N LEU A 207 2.63 11.67 -23.16
CA LEU A 207 3.36 10.40 -23.06
C LEU A 207 3.22 9.78 -21.67
N ILE A 208 3.39 10.55 -20.59
CA ILE A 208 3.27 10.01 -19.23
C ILE A 208 1.86 9.43 -18.98
N VAL A 209 0.81 10.15 -19.40
CA VAL A 209 -0.58 9.72 -19.19
C VAL A 209 -0.89 8.47 -20.01
N GLU A 210 -0.52 8.47 -21.28
CA GLU A 210 -0.70 7.30 -22.16
C GLU A 210 0.09 6.10 -21.65
N PHE A 211 1.35 6.31 -21.28
CA PHE A 211 2.22 5.29 -20.71
C PHE A 211 1.61 4.66 -19.44
N LEU A 212 1.00 5.46 -18.55
CA LEU A 212 0.28 4.95 -17.37
C LEU A 212 -0.94 4.09 -17.74
N ILE A 213 -1.66 4.43 -18.81
CA ILE A 213 -2.82 3.66 -19.30
C ILE A 213 -2.37 2.33 -19.91
N TYR A 214 -1.27 2.30 -20.65
CA TYR A 214 -0.74 1.09 -21.28
C TYR A 214 -0.06 0.14 -20.29
N THR A 215 0.69 0.68 -19.33
CA THR A 215 1.52 -0.12 -18.41
C THR A 215 0.85 -0.43 -17.07
N GLY A 216 -0.16 0.34 -16.69
CA GLY A 216 -0.81 0.23 -15.38
C GLY A 216 0.11 0.52 -14.19
N LEU A 217 1.25 1.19 -14.40
CA LEU A 217 2.19 1.53 -13.34
C LEU A 217 1.54 2.39 -12.26
N ARG A 218 1.89 2.16 -10.99
CA ARG A 218 1.51 3.11 -9.93
C ARG A 218 2.30 4.40 -10.09
N ILE A 219 1.73 5.53 -9.67
CA ILE A 219 2.40 6.83 -9.78
C ILE A 219 3.76 6.89 -9.07
N GLY A 220 3.97 6.05 -8.05
CA GLY A 220 5.26 5.95 -7.35
C GLY A 220 6.27 5.07 -8.09
N GLU A 221 5.79 4.07 -8.83
CA GLU A 221 6.63 3.20 -9.67
C GLU A 221 7.17 4.01 -10.87
N ILE A 222 6.31 4.73 -11.58
CA ILE A 222 6.74 5.61 -12.68
C ILE A 222 7.65 6.75 -12.20
N ALA A 223 7.42 7.29 -11.00
CA ALA A 223 8.27 8.34 -10.43
C ALA A 223 9.69 7.86 -10.10
N ALA A 224 9.85 6.57 -9.81
CA ALA A 224 11.15 5.97 -9.52
C ALA A 224 11.85 5.40 -10.76
N LEU A 225 11.18 5.43 -11.92
CA LEU A 225 11.64 4.77 -13.14
C LEU A 225 12.83 5.52 -13.78
N THR A 226 13.87 4.78 -14.14
CA THR A 226 15.11 5.29 -14.74
C THR A 226 15.39 4.66 -16.10
N TRP A 227 16.22 5.30 -16.92
CA TRP A 227 16.54 4.79 -18.27
C TRP A 227 17.16 3.39 -18.25
N GLY A 228 17.90 3.04 -17.21
CA GLY A 228 18.48 1.70 -17.01
C GLY A 228 17.48 0.60 -16.66
N ASP A 229 16.22 0.95 -16.38
CA ASP A 229 15.16 -0.04 -16.11
C ASP A 229 14.50 -0.56 -17.41
N LEU A 230 14.72 0.12 -18.55
CA LEU A 230 14.28 -0.34 -19.87
C LEU A 230 15.19 -1.48 -20.34
N GLN A 231 14.60 -2.65 -20.56
CA GLN A 231 15.28 -3.85 -21.02
C GLN A 231 14.68 -4.31 -22.35
N TYR A 232 15.54 -4.61 -23.32
CA TYR A 232 15.11 -5.33 -24.52
C TYR A 232 15.07 -6.80 -24.17
N MET A 233 13.90 -7.42 -24.21
CA MET A 233 13.71 -8.80 -23.76
C MET A 233 12.75 -9.53 -24.71
N GLU A 234 13.28 -10.60 -25.30
CA GLU A 234 12.59 -11.65 -26.05
C GLU A 234 12.01 -11.24 -27.42
N ILE A 235 12.49 -11.99 -28.41
CA ILE A 235 11.85 -12.18 -29.71
C ILE A 235 10.93 -13.39 -29.51
N ASN A 236 9.62 -13.24 -29.72
CA ASN A 236 8.72 -14.38 -29.65
C ASN A 236 9.00 -15.36 -30.82
N GLN A 237 8.38 -16.54 -30.81
CA GLN A 237 8.56 -17.55 -31.87
C GLN A 237 8.16 -17.05 -33.27
N LEU A 238 7.46 -15.91 -33.35
CA LEU A 238 7.01 -15.25 -34.58
C LEU A 238 7.97 -14.13 -35.04
N GLY A 239 9.09 -13.91 -34.34
CA GLY A 239 10.06 -12.89 -34.71
C GLY A 239 9.77 -11.49 -34.14
N GLU A 240 8.75 -11.32 -33.30
CA GLU A 240 8.38 -10.02 -32.73
C GLU A 240 9.12 -9.78 -31.42
N GLY A 241 9.99 -8.76 -31.42
CA GLY A 241 10.71 -8.32 -30.23
C GLY A 241 9.84 -7.46 -29.32
N SER A 242 9.82 -7.78 -28.02
CA SER A 242 9.13 -6.97 -27.01
C SER A 242 10.12 -6.16 -26.17
N GLN A 243 9.72 -4.95 -25.79
CA GLN A 243 10.47 -4.15 -24.81
C GLN A 243 9.82 -4.29 -23.45
N PHE A 244 10.63 -4.47 -22.41
CA PHE A 244 10.14 -4.63 -21.04
C PHE A 244 10.76 -3.59 -20.11
N ILE A 245 10.05 -3.33 -19.02
CA ILE A 245 10.53 -2.46 -17.94
C ILE A 245 10.63 -3.27 -16.67
N SER A 246 11.81 -3.23 -16.04
CA SER A 246 12.01 -3.75 -14.69
C SER A 246 11.42 -2.80 -13.65
N VAL A 247 10.49 -3.29 -12.85
CA VAL A 247 9.79 -2.50 -11.82
C VAL A 247 10.02 -3.15 -10.47
N ASN A 248 11.03 -2.65 -9.76
CA ASN A 248 11.48 -3.16 -8.46
C ASN A 248 11.57 -2.08 -7.38
N LYS A 249 11.30 -0.82 -7.73
CA LYS A 249 11.44 0.36 -6.88
C LYS A 249 10.22 1.25 -6.96
N THR A 250 10.00 2.02 -5.91
CA THR A 250 8.90 2.98 -5.83
C THR A 250 9.34 4.22 -5.05
N MET A 251 8.86 5.38 -5.49
CA MET A 251 9.10 6.64 -4.80
C MET A 251 7.97 6.92 -3.82
N ASN A 252 8.33 7.21 -2.57
CA ASN A 252 7.38 7.72 -1.59
C ASN A 252 6.93 9.13 -2.02
N HIS A 253 5.63 9.33 -2.23
CA HIS A 253 5.10 10.61 -2.71
C HIS A 253 5.38 11.81 -1.81
N ARG A 254 5.67 11.57 -0.52
CA ARG A 254 5.91 12.61 0.48
C ARG A 254 7.39 12.86 0.69
N THR A 255 8.15 11.83 1.05
CA THR A 255 9.59 11.97 1.33
C THR A 255 10.41 12.07 0.05
N ARG A 256 9.85 11.69 -1.10
CA ARG A 256 10.52 11.58 -2.41
C ARG A 256 11.70 10.62 -2.42
N GLN A 257 11.87 9.83 -1.36
CA GLN A 257 12.87 8.79 -1.30
C GLN A 257 12.41 7.61 -2.14
N ILE A 258 13.35 7.07 -2.90
CA ILE A 258 13.19 5.81 -3.61
C ILE A 258 13.51 4.70 -2.62
N GLN A 259 12.62 3.72 -2.57
CA GLN A 259 12.81 2.50 -1.82
C GLN A 259 12.59 1.32 -2.76
N GLU A 260 13.29 0.21 -2.51
CA GLU A 260 12.90 -1.07 -3.08
C GLU A 260 11.46 -1.37 -2.66
N SER A 261 10.67 -1.95 -3.56
CA SER A 261 9.31 -2.28 -3.20
C SER A 261 9.32 -3.37 -2.12
N ALA A 262 9.04 -2.98 -0.87
CA ALA A 262 9.00 -3.85 0.30
C ALA A 262 8.00 -5.03 0.17
N LYS A 263 7.20 -5.07 -0.90
CA LYS A 263 6.33 -6.18 -1.24
C LYS A 263 7.00 -7.01 -2.33
N CYS A 264 7.71 -8.09 -1.96
CA CYS A 264 8.38 -8.99 -2.92
C CYS A 264 7.47 -9.45 -4.08
N GLY A 265 6.15 -9.53 -3.88
CA GLY A 265 5.18 -9.90 -4.92
C GLY A 265 4.74 -8.77 -5.88
N SER A 266 5.27 -7.55 -5.76
CA SER A 266 5.02 -6.46 -6.71
C SER A 266 6.19 -6.16 -7.65
N ASN A 267 7.31 -6.85 -7.46
CA ASN A 267 8.47 -6.71 -8.34
C ASN A 267 8.25 -7.54 -9.60
N GLY A 268 8.68 -7.03 -10.75
CA GLY A 268 8.61 -7.79 -11.98
C GLY A 268 8.75 -6.93 -13.22
N PHE A 269 8.39 -7.50 -14.35
CA PHE A 269 8.46 -6.85 -15.65
C PHE A 269 7.09 -6.39 -16.12
N VAL A 270 7.05 -5.27 -16.83
CA VAL A 270 5.89 -4.87 -17.62
C VAL A 270 6.32 -4.65 -19.05
N GLU A 271 5.58 -5.26 -19.96
CA GLU A 271 5.74 -5.10 -21.38
C GLU A 271 5.39 -3.66 -21.80
N VAL A 272 6.14 -3.16 -22.77
CA VAL A 272 5.94 -1.88 -23.43
C VAL A 272 5.63 -2.18 -24.88
N SER A 273 4.39 -1.89 -25.29
CA SER A 273 3.98 -2.08 -26.69
C SER A 273 4.91 -1.30 -27.64
N PRO A 274 5.13 -1.77 -28.88
CA PRO A 274 6.01 -1.10 -29.84
C PRO A 274 5.68 0.39 -30.07
N ALA A 275 4.40 0.76 -30.06
CA ALA A 275 3.97 2.15 -30.21
C ALA A 275 4.45 3.06 -29.06
N ILE A 276 4.44 2.54 -27.83
CA ILE A 276 4.92 3.27 -26.65
C ILE A 276 6.45 3.30 -26.62
N ALA A 277 7.11 2.21 -27.03
CA ALA A 277 8.56 2.14 -27.18
C ALA A 277 9.08 3.20 -28.15
N ALA A 278 8.44 3.36 -29.32
CA ALA A 278 8.77 4.39 -30.29
C ALA A 278 8.62 5.81 -29.70
N LYS A 279 7.56 6.06 -28.93
CA LYS A 279 7.37 7.36 -28.25
C LYS A 279 8.38 7.60 -27.14
N LEU A 280 8.84 6.56 -26.42
CA LEU A 280 9.92 6.67 -25.44
C LEU A 280 11.25 7.02 -26.10
N LEU A 281 11.53 6.48 -27.29
CA LEU A 281 12.71 6.85 -28.07
C LEU A 281 12.66 8.33 -28.49
N GLN A 282 11.50 8.78 -29.01
CA GLN A 282 11.29 10.20 -29.32
C GLN A 282 11.42 11.09 -28.07
N TRP A 283 10.94 10.61 -26.92
CA TRP A 283 11.09 11.32 -25.65
C TRP A 283 12.54 11.41 -25.20
N ASN A 284 13.35 10.36 -25.40
CA ASN A 284 14.76 10.36 -25.05
C ASN A 284 15.51 11.50 -25.75
N GLN A 285 15.29 11.67 -27.06
CA GLN A 285 15.87 12.76 -27.85
C GLN A 285 15.41 14.14 -27.35
N LYS A 286 14.09 14.33 -27.19
CA LYS A 286 13.54 15.61 -26.67
C LYS A 286 14.00 15.92 -25.26
N ALA A 287 14.15 14.90 -24.41
CA ALA A 287 14.59 15.09 -23.04
C ALA A 287 16.03 15.60 -23.00
N HIS A 288 16.90 15.05 -23.86
CA HIS A 288 18.26 15.52 -24.03
C HIS A 288 18.31 16.98 -24.54
N GLU A 289 17.50 17.33 -25.54
CA GLU A 289 17.38 18.71 -26.05
C GLU A 289 16.92 19.71 -24.96
N LEU A 290 16.05 19.25 -24.05
CA LEU A 290 15.59 20.03 -22.89
C LEU A 290 16.59 20.08 -21.73
N GLY A 291 17.78 19.48 -21.89
CA GLY A 291 18.84 19.46 -20.89
C GLY A 291 18.64 18.45 -19.75
N TYR A 292 17.76 17.45 -19.91
CA TYR A 292 17.65 16.35 -18.96
C TYR A 292 18.74 15.31 -19.19
N GLU A 293 19.23 14.74 -18.09
CA GLU A 293 20.15 13.60 -18.14
C GLU A 293 19.48 12.36 -18.73
N ILE A 294 20.20 11.64 -19.60
CA ILE A 294 19.76 10.39 -20.24
C ILE A 294 20.60 9.17 -19.84
N VAL A 295 21.40 9.30 -18.78
CA VAL A 295 22.20 8.19 -18.23
C VAL A 295 21.29 7.14 -17.56
N LYS A 296 21.79 5.90 -17.40
CA LYS A 296 21.01 4.77 -16.87
C LYS A 296 20.34 5.04 -15.52
N THR A 297 20.94 5.87 -14.67
CA THR A 297 20.42 6.24 -13.35
C THR A 297 19.45 7.41 -13.37
N ALA A 298 19.38 8.16 -14.48
CA ALA A 298 18.49 9.31 -14.61
C ALA A 298 17.04 8.87 -14.82
N SER A 299 16.10 9.66 -14.30
CA SER A 299 14.67 9.37 -14.40
C SER A 299 14.18 9.48 -15.85
N ILE A 300 13.35 8.53 -16.29
CA ILE A 300 12.65 8.64 -17.58
C ILE A 300 11.66 9.81 -17.55
N PHE A 301 11.01 10.07 -16.42
CA PHE A 301 9.99 11.10 -16.29
C PHE A 301 10.30 12.11 -15.17
N PRO A 302 11.26 13.03 -15.38
CA PRO A 302 11.71 13.99 -14.36
C PRO A 302 10.57 14.82 -13.74
N MET A 303 9.56 15.20 -14.54
CA MET A 303 8.39 15.94 -14.04
C MET A 303 7.61 15.16 -12.97
N VAL A 304 7.48 13.84 -13.12
CA VAL A 304 6.79 12.99 -12.15
C VAL A 304 7.68 12.72 -10.95
N ALA A 305 8.97 12.43 -11.19
CA ALA A 305 9.96 12.21 -10.13
C ALA A 305 10.11 13.43 -9.21
N LYS A 306 10.02 14.65 -9.76
CA LYS A 306 10.08 15.90 -8.98
C LYS A 306 8.93 16.00 -7.99
N ASN A 307 7.71 15.67 -8.40
CA ASN A 307 6.55 15.70 -7.52
C ASN A 307 5.39 14.79 -7.99
N PRO A 308 5.33 13.54 -7.51
CA PRO A 308 4.30 12.57 -7.94
C PRO A 308 2.87 13.00 -7.56
N ASN A 309 2.72 13.70 -6.43
CA ASN A 309 1.42 14.19 -5.95
C ASN A 309 0.89 15.31 -6.84
N GLU A 310 1.76 16.26 -7.22
CA GLU A 310 1.37 17.33 -8.15
C GLU A 310 1.01 16.74 -9.52
N PHE A 311 1.78 15.78 -10.02
CA PHE A 311 1.42 15.14 -11.29
C PHE A 311 0.09 14.38 -11.20
N SER A 312 -0.22 13.76 -10.06
CA SER A 312 -1.56 13.17 -9.83
C SER A 312 -2.69 14.21 -9.89
N LYS A 313 -2.44 15.44 -9.42
CA LYS A 313 -3.39 16.56 -9.57
C LYS A 313 -3.50 17.01 -11.03
N VAL A 314 -2.39 17.01 -11.79
CA VAL A 314 -2.39 17.30 -13.23
C VAL A 314 -3.30 16.31 -13.96
N ILE A 315 -3.18 15.00 -13.71
CA ILE A 315 -4.07 13.98 -14.30
C ILE A 315 -5.53 14.27 -13.97
N THR A 316 -5.83 14.58 -12.70
CA THR A 316 -7.19 14.88 -12.24
C THR A 316 -7.75 16.13 -12.93
N SER A 317 -6.93 17.15 -13.12
CA SER A 317 -7.29 18.40 -13.81
C SER A 317 -7.55 18.16 -15.30
N LEU A 318 -6.70 17.39 -15.98
CA LEU A 318 -6.88 17.00 -17.38
C LEU A 318 -8.15 16.19 -17.58
N ALA A 319 -8.43 15.23 -16.70
CA ALA A 319 -9.67 14.46 -16.73
C ALA A 319 -10.90 15.36 -16.57
N LYS A 320 -10.87 16.33 -15.64
CA LYS A 320 -11.95 17.31 -15.48
C LYS A 320 -12.16 18.13 -16.76
N LYS A 321 -11.08 18.59 -17.41
CA LYS A 321 -11.15 19.31 -18.70
C LYS A 321 -11.70 18.43 -19.83
N ALA A 322 -11.42 17.13 -19.79
CA ALA A 322 -11.96 16.14 -20.72
C ALA A 322 -13.44 15.78 -20.46
N GLY A 323 -14.08 16.37 -19.44
CA GLY A 323 -15.44 16.03 -19.03
C GLY A 323 -15.57 14.70 -18.25
N ILE A 324 -14.45 14.12 -17.84
CA ILE A 324 -14.39 12.82 -17.18
C ILE A 324 -14.50 13.01 -15.67
N LYS A 325 -15.49 12.37 -15.05
CA LYS A 325 -15.72 12.46 -13.60
C LYS A 325 -14.91 11.39 -12.87
N HIS A 326 -14.38 11.74 -11.69
CA HIS A 326 -13.77 10.80 -10.72
C HIS A 326 -12.54 10.02 -11.20
N THR A 327 -11.68 10.61 -12.03
CA THR A 327 -10.40 10.03 -12.45
C THR A 327 -9.25 10.47 -11.55
N SER A 328 -8.36 9.54 -11.22
CA SER A 328 -7.05 9.82 -10.63
C SER A 328 -5.96 8.97 -11.31
N ALA A 329 -4.70 9.20 -10.94
CA ALA A 329 -3.59 8.37 -11.41
C ALA A 329 -3.81 6.86 -11.14
N HIS A 330 -4.47 6.52 -10.02
CA HIS A 330 -4.79 5.12 -9.71
C HIS A 330 -5.92 4.56 -10.58
N SER A 331 -6.87 5.39 -11.03
CA SER A 331 -7.92 4.99 -11.97
C SER A 331 -7.36 4.55 -13.32
N LEU A 332 -6.21 5.11 -13.76
CA LEU A 332 -5.56 4.70 -15.00
C LEU A 332 -5.10 3.24 -14.95
N ARG A 333 -4.59 2.80 -13.80
CA ARG A 333 -4.24 1.40 -13.58
C ARG A 333 -5.47 0.47 -13.59
N HIS A 334 -6.59 0.90 -13.03
CA HIS A 334 -7.84 0.14 -13.17
C HIS A 334 -8.26 0.05 -14.64
N THR A 335 -8.08 1.13 -15.39
CA THR A 335 -8.35 1.18 -16.83
C THR A 335 -7.50 0.15 -17.58
N THR A 336 -6.19 0.06 -17.30
CA THR A 336 -5.32 -0.98 -17.88
C THR A 336 -5.84 -2.39 -17.61
N ILE A 337 -6.19 -2.69 -16.36
CA ILE A 337 -6.69 -4.01 -15.96
C ILE A 337 -7.99 -4.34 -16.69
N THR A 338 -8.93 -3.39 -16.72
CA THR A 338 -10.20 -3.57 -17.44
C THR A 338 -9.98 -3.75 -18.93
N PHE A 339 -9.11 -2.97 -19.56
CA PHE A 339 -8.83 -3.10 -21.00
C PHE A 339 -8.18 -4.43 -21.36
N LEU A 340 -7.20 -4.89 -20.59
CA LEU A 340 -6.57 -6.19 -20.84
C LEU A 340 -7.55 -7.35 -20.64
N ALA A 341 -8.41 -7.28 -19.62
CA ALA A 341 -9.46 -8.27 -19.43
C ALA A 341 -10.49 -8.24 -20.56
N SER A 342 -10.92 -7.06 -21.01
CA SER A 342 -11.83 -6.88 -22.15
C SER A 342 -11.21 -7.31 -23.48
N ALA A 343 -9.89 -7.27 -23.62
CA ALA A 343 -9.16 -7.82 -24.77
C ALA A 343 -9.08 -9.36 -24.77
N GLY A 344 -9.66 -10.02 -23.76
CA GLY A 344 -9.74 -11.48 -23.69
C GLY A 344 -8.53 -12.15 -23.04
N HIS A 345 -7.59 -11.40 -22.45
CA HIS A 345 -6.46 -11.99 -21.72
C HIS A 345 -6.93 -12.67 -20.43
N SER A 346 -6.30 -13.80 -20.10
CA SER A 346 -6.62 -14.52 -18.87
C SER A 346 -6.33 -13.67 -17.64
N MET A 347 -7.15 -13.83 -16.59
CA MET A 347 -7.01 -13.03 -15.37
C MET A 347 -5.65 -13.23 -14.69
N GLN A 348 -5.01 -14.39 -14.88
CA GLN A 348 -3.66 -14.70 -14.42
C GLN A 348 -2.61 -13.83 -15.14
N VAL A 349 -2.76 -13.63 -16.46
CA VAL A 349 -1.89 -12.74 -17.25
C VAL A 349 -2.10 -11.29 -16.81
N VAL A 350 -3.36 -10.85 -16.69
CA VAL A 350 -3.69 -9.49 -16.23
C VAL A 350 -3.16 -9.24 -14.81
N GLN A 351 -3.24 -10.23 -13.91
CA GLN A 351 -2.69 -10.15 -12.56
C GLN A 351 -1.15 -10.03 -12.57
N LYS A 352 -0.46 -10.76 -13.45
CA LYS A 352 1.00 -10.67 -13.64
C LYS A 352 1.41 -9.28 -14.11
N ILE A 353 0.75 -8.74 -15.15
CA ILE A 353 1.02 -7.38 -15.66
C ILE A 353 0.73 -6.33 -14.59
N ALA A 354 -0.40 -6.47 -13.88
CA ALA A 354 -0.70 -5.60 -12.76
C ALA A 354 0.29 -5.79 -11.59
N ARG A 355 1.01 -6.91 -11.45
CA ARG A 355 1.85 -7.20 -10.28
C ARG A 355 1.04 -7.13 -8.97
N HIS A 356 -0.14 -7.77 -9.00
CA HIS A 356 -1.01 -7.91 -7.84
C HIS A 356 -0.70 -9.18 -7.06
N LYS A 357 -0.49 -9.04 -5.74
CA LYS A 357 -0.21 -10.16 -4.83
C LYS A 357 -1.35 -11.19 -4.78
N THR A 358 -2.61 -10.76 -4.90
CA THR A 358 -3.78 -11.65 -4.86
C THR A 358 -4.68 -11.39 -6.05
N SER A 359 -5.36 -12.44 -6.52
CA SER A 359 -6.33 -12.36 -7.63
C SER A 359 -7.51 -11.44 -7.30
N ASP A 360 -7.95 -11.41 -6.03
CA ASP A 360 -9.00 -10.51 -5.52
C ASP A 360 -8.74 -9.04 -5.84
N MET A 361 -7.47 -8.61 -5.82
CA MET A 361 -7.12 -7.24 -6.17
C MET A 361 -7.32 -6.96 -7.65
N THR A 362 -7.26 -7.97 -8.53
CA THR A 362 -7.48 -7.80 -9.97
C THR A 362 -8.96 -7.93 -10.32
N THR A 363 -9.65 -8.92 -9.74
CA THR A 363 -11.09 -9.15 -9.96
C THR A 363 -11.97 -8.07 -9.36
N ALA A 364 -11.52 -7.35 -8.30
CA ALA A 364 -12.25 -6.21 -7.76
C ALA A 364 -12.49 -5.06 -8.76
N TYR A 365 -11.74 -5.02 -9.85
CA TYR A 365 -11.83 -3.98 -10.89
C TYR A 365 -12.58 -4.40 -12.14
N PHE A 366 -12.98 -5.67 -12.21
CA PHE A 366 -13.61 -6.25 -13.37
C PHE A 366 -14.94 -6.88 -12.98
N ASP A 367 -16.01 -6.50 -13.66
CA ASP A 367 -17.31 -7.12 -13.44
C ASP A 367 -17.35 -8.44 -14.21
N ALA A 368 -17.12 -9.54 -13.51
CA ALA A 368 -17.05 -10.88 -14.10
C ALA A 368 -18.34 -11.28 -14.83
N THR A 369 -19.48 -10.63 -14.53
CA THR A 369 -20.74 -10.86 -15.23
C THR A 369 -20.75 -10.34 -16.67
N GLN A 370 -19.74 -9.57 -17.08
CA GLN A 370 -19.59 -9.05 -18.44
C GLN A 370 -18.75 -9.95 -19.35
N LEU A 371 -18.22 -11.08 -18.87
CA LEU A 371 -17.50 -12.01 -19.72
C LEU A 371 -18.46 -12.75 -20.66
N PRO A 372 -18.13 -12.86 -21.97
CA PRO A 372 -18.94 -13.60 -22.90
C PRO A 372 -18.94 -15.09 -22.52
N ILE A 373 -20.12 -15.64 -22.26
CA ILE A 373 -20.32 -17.08 -22.01
C ILE A 373 -20.60 -17.83 -23.32
N ALA A 374 -21.21 -17.14 -24.29
CA ALA A 374 -21.56 -17.72 -25.58
C ALA A 374 -20.31 -18.11 -26.38
N GLY A 375 -20.31 -19.34 -26.91
CA GLY A 375 -19.22 -19.86 -27.75
C GLY A 375 -17.98 -20.35 -26.99
N VAL A 376 -17.95 -20.29 -25.65
CA VAL A 376 -16.82 -20.77 -24.86
C VAL A 376 -16.65 -22.28 -24.99
N THR A 377 -17.71 -23.07 -24.88
CA THR A 377 -17.63 -24.53 -25.09
C THR A 377 -17.39 -24.88 -26.55
N SER A 378 -17.99 -24.15 -27.48
CA SER A 378 -17.73 -24.30 -28.92
C SER A 378 -16.27 -23.99 -29.31
N SER A 379 -15.50 -23.30 -28.46
CA SER A 379 -14.07 -23.12 -28.70
C SER A 379 -13.27 -24.43 -28.55
N ILE A 380 -13.78 -25.41 -27.79
CA ILE A 380 -13.20 -26.74 -27.64
C ILE A 380 -13.22 -27.49 -28.97
N ASP A 381 -14.27 -27.33 -29.77
CA ASP A 381 -14.41 -27.96 -31.07
C ASP A 381 -13.25 -27.56 -32.01
N ARG A 382 -12.70 -26.34 -31.89
CA ARG A 382 -11.52 -25.91 -32.67
C ARG A 382 -10.22 -26.55 -32.22
N PHE A 383 -10.14 -27.02 -30.98
CA PHE A 383 -8.96 -27.70 -30.44
C PHE A 383 -9.01 -29.21 -30.65
N LEU A 384 -10.21 -29.78 -30.78
CA LEU A 384 -10.42 -31.21 -31.00
C LEU A 384 -10.68 -31.58 -32.47
N ALA A 385 -10.88 -30.59 -33.34
CA ALA A 385 -10.82 -30.73 -34.79
C ALA A 385 -9.36 -30.76 -35.26
#